data_AF-A0A8C4ZPC3-F1
#
_entry.id   AF-A0A8C4ZPC3-F1
#
_cell.length_a   1.000
_cell.length_b   1.000
_cell.length_c   1.000
_cell.angle_alpha   90.00
_cell.angle_beta   90.00
_cell.angle_gamma   90.00
#
_symmetry.space_group_name_H-M   'P 1'
#
loop_
_entity.id
_entity.type
_entity.pdbx_description
1 polymer ?
#
loop_
_entity_poly.entity_id
_entity_poly.type
_entity_poly.pdbx_seq_one_letter_code
_entity_poly.pdbx_strand_id
1 'polypeptide(L)'
;TKMAAAATMMFGQEQMVSSNNDMAPDWTSKEVSTGTTIMAVEYDGGVVVGADSRTTTGAYIANRVTDKLTPIHDRIFCCRSGSAADTQAIADMVTYQLGFHSIELDELPKVETAANLFKASCYRYREELTAGIIVAGWDKRRGGQVYSVPIGGMCVRQQVSIGGSGSSYIYGFMDANYKPGMTKEQCMELVTNAVSLAMERDGSSGGVVRLAAISESGVERRVVLGGQLPKFFTH
;
A
#
# COMPACT_ATOMS: atom_id res chain seq x y z
N THR A 1 -25.89 -35.69 61.37
CA THR A 1 -25.44 -35.10 62.65
C THR A 1 -23.93 -34.92 62.61
N LYS A 2 -23.47 -33.67 62.70
CA LYS A 2 -22.11 -33.15 63.00
C LYS A 2 -20.94 -33.34 62.00
N MET A 3 -20.30 -32.19 61.75
CA MET A 3 -19.00 -31.87 61.15
C MET A 3 -17.79 -32.57 61.84
N ALA A 4 -16.66 -32.74 61.13
CA ALA A 4 -15.48 -31.85 61.24
C ALA A 4 -14.28 -32.31 60.35
N ALA A 5 -13.49 -31.31 59.95
CA ALA A 5 -12.35 -31.31 59.03
C ALA A 5 -11.05 -31.91 59.58
N ALA A 6 -10.14 -32.29 58.68
CA ALA A 6 -8.72 -31.90 58.76
C ALA A 6 -8.03 -32.07 57.39
N ALA A 7 -7.43 -30.99 56.91
CA ALA A 7 -6.65 -30.90 55.69
C ALA A 7 -5.23 -31.45 55.90
N THR A 8 -4.63 -32.03 54.87
CA THR A 8 -3.17 -32.17 54.77
C THR A 8 -2.75 -31.96 53.32
N MET A 9 -1.82 -31.04 53.15
CA MET A 9 -1.26 -30.56 51.90
C MET A 9 -0.53 -31.66 51.13
N MET A 10 -0.73 -31.72 49.82
CA MET A 10 0.33 -32.09 48.89
C MET A 10 0.33 -31.11 47.73
N PHE A 11 1.37 -30.29 47.69
CA PHE A 11 1.74 -29.46 46.56
C PHE A 11 2.13 -30.38 45.40
N GLY A 12 1.30 -30.40 44.35
CA GLY A 12 1.62 -30.96 43.04
C GLY A 12 1.35 -29.88 42.00
N GLN A 13 2.35 -29.03 41.76
CA GLN A 13 2.30 -28.02 40.72
C GLN A 13 2.58 -28.73 39.39
N GLU A 14 1.54 -29.10 38.64
CA GLU A 14 1.68 -29.48 37.24
C GLU A 14 2.12 -28.25 36.45
N GLN A 15 3.44 -28.06 36.34
CA GLN A 15 4.01 -27.17 35.34
C GLN A 15 3.72 -27.78 33.97
N MET A 16 2.72 -27.21 33.27
CA MET A 16 2.67 -27.26 31.82
C MET A 16 3.98 -26.68 31.29
N VAL A 17 4.88 -27.55 30.85
CA VAL A 17 6.08 -27.16 30.11
C VAL A 17 5.58 -26.55 28.79
N SER A 18 5.63 -25.22 28.70
CA SER A 18 5.36 -24.52 27.45
C SER A 18 6.37 -25.00 26.40
N SER A 19 5.88 -25.23 25.19
CA SER A 19 6.70 -25.62 24.06
C SER A 19 7.80 -24.58 23.85
N ASN A 20 9.00 -25.04 23.46
CA ASN A 20 10.22 -24.25 23.21
C ASN A 20 10.09 -23.19 22.08
N ASN A 21 8.88 -22.72 21.75
CA ASN A 21 8.63 -21.73 20.69
C ASN A 21 8.43 -20.30 21.23
N ASP A 22 8.35 -20.11 22.55
CA ASP A 22 8.11 -18.78 23.17
C ASP A 22 9.33 -17.86 23.21
N MET A 23 10.51 -18.33 22.80
CA MET A 23 11.75 -17.51 22.75
C MET A 23 12.04 -16.92 21.36
N ALA A 24 11.35 -17.37 20.32
CA ALA A 24 11.47 -16.78 19.01
C ALA A 24 10.58 -15.53 18.97
N PRO A 25 11.12 -14.34 18.65
CA PRO A 25 10.29 -13.15 18.55
C PRO A 25 9.16 -13.37 17.54
N ASP A 26 7.96 -12.88 17.84
CA ASP A 26 6.71 -13.10 17.08
C ASP A 26 6.81 -12.74 15.58
N TRP A 27 7.82 -11.95 15.18
CA TRP A 27 8.15 -11.58 13.80
C TRP A 27 8.92 -12.65 13.01
N THR A 28 9.34 -13.74 13.65
CA THR A 28 9.97 -14.88 12.98
C THR A 28 8.96 -15.90 12.44
N SER A 29 7.71 -15.86 12.91
CA SER A 29 6.66 -16.83 12.59
C SER A 29 5.38 -16.21 12.00
N LYS A 30 5.25 -14.87 11.99
CA LYS A 30 4.09 -14.15 11.44
C LYS A 30 4.41 -13.48 10.10
N GLU A 31 3.39 -13.36 9.25
CA GLU A 31 3.46 -12.57 8.01
C GLU A 31 3.97 -11.15 8.30
N VAL A 32 4.99 -10.72 7.55
CA VAL A 32 5.55 -9.38 7.66
C VAL A 32 4.60 -8.39 6.99
N SER A 33 3.62 -7.91 7.74
CA SER A 33 2.80 -6.78 7.34
C SER A 33 3.65 -5.51 7.38
N THR A 34 3.98 -4.98 6.21
CA THR A 34 4.76 -3.75 6.08
C THR A 34 3.79 -2.57 6.04
N GLY A 35 3.73 -1.81 7.12
CA GLY A 35 2.84 -0.65 7.10
C GLY A 35 3.31 0.41 6.10
N THR A 36 2.34 1.12 5.55
CA THR A 36 2.46 1.83 4.27
C THR A 36 1.37 2.87 4.17
N THR A 37 1.67 3.98 3.51
CA THR A 37 0.66 4.91 2.97
C THR A 37 0.86 5.01 1.47
N ILE A 38 -0.15 4.61 0.70
CA ILE A 38 -0.21 4.76 -0.76
C ILE A 38 -1.47 5.51 -1.17
N MET A 39 -1.37 6.28 -2.24
CA MET A 39 -2.46 7.11 -2.72
C MET A 39 -2.37 7.34 -4.23
N ALA A 40 -3.52 7.53 -4.87
CA ALA A 40 -3.63 7.96 -6.26
C ALA A 40 -4.81 8.92 -6.44
N VAL A 41 -4.64 9.92 -7.30
CA VAL A 41 -5.65 10.93 -7.63
C VAL A 41 -5.70 11.13 -9.14
N GLU A 42 -6.90 11.05 -9.72
CA GLU A 42 -7.19 11.37 -11.11
C GLU A 42 -7.39 12.89 -11.27
N TYR A 43 -6.83 13.46 -12.34
CA TYR A 43 -6.99 14.85 -12.71
C TYR A 43 -7.18 14.99 -14.22
N ASP A 44 -7.60 16.18 -14.68
CA ASP A 44 -7.79 16.40 -16.12
C ASP A 44 -6.44 16.35 -16.87
N GLY A 45 -6.23 15.29 -17.63
CA GLY A 45 -4.99 15.00 -18.36
C GLY A 45 -4.12 13.90 -17.78
N GLY A 46 -4.44 13.33 -16.60
CA GLY A 46 -3.60 12.27 -16.03
C GLY A 46 -3.96 11.79 -14.62
N VAL A 47 -2.98 11.19 -13.96
CA VAL A 47 -3.07 10.75 -12.57
C VAL A 47 -1.79 11.15 -11.81
N VAL A 48 -1.92 11.39 -10.51
CA VAL A 48 -0.80 11.50 -9.59
C VAL A 48 -0.86 10.34 -8.61
N VAL A 49 0.23 9.58 -8.51
CA VAL A 49 0.42 8.56 -7.47
C VAL A 49 1.44 9.03 -6.46
N GLY A 50 1.27 8.59 -5.21
CA GLY A 50 2.24 8.85 -4.15
C GLY A 50 2.29 7.78 -3.10
N ALA A 51 3.46 7.66 -2.46
CA ALA A 51 3.70 6.73 -1.38
C ALA A 51 4.78 7.22 -0.41
N ASP A 52 4.72 6.75 0.82
CA ASP A 52 5.85 6.82 1.75
C ASP A 52 6.95 5.79 1.37
N SER A 53 8.11 5.86 2.02
CA SER A 53 9.27 5.03 1.68
C SER A 53 9.73 4.06 2.76
N ARG A 54 9.05 4.02 3.92
CA ARG A 54 9.41 3.14 5.03
C ARG A 54 8.85 1.74 4.83
N THR A 55 9.64 0.73 5.22
CA THR A 55 9.23 -0.66 5.32
C THR A 55 9.64 -1.17 6.70
N THR A 56 8.69 -1.67 7.47
CA THR A 56 8.89 -2.15 8.84
C THR A 56 8.70 -3.66 8.97
N THR A 57 9.32 -4.24 9.99
CA THR A 57 9.08 -5.60 10.47
C THR A 57 8.85 -5.49 11.97
N GLY A 58 7.59 -5.43 12.37
CA GLY A 58 7.21 -5.00 13.72
C GLY A 58 7.71 -3.57 13.99
N ALA A 59 8.37 -3.36 15.12
CA ALA A 59 8.94 -2.05 15.48
C ALA A 59 10.26 -1.73 14.76
N TYR A 60 10.89 -2.71 14.09
CA TYR A 60 12.16 -2.50 13.41
C TYR A 60 11.93 -1.94 12.00
N ILE A 61 12.67 -0.89 11.64
CA ILE A 61 12.64 -0.33 10.28
C ILE A 61 13.63 -1.10 9.41
N ALA A 62 13.12 -2.04 8.62
CA ALA A 62 13.91 -2.85 7.70
C ALA A 62 14.50 -2.03 6.55
N ASN A 63 13.73 -1.08 6.00
CA ASN A 63 14.21 -0.14 4.98
C ASN A 63 13.54 1.23 5.14
N ARG A 64 14.30 2.31 4.93
CA ARG A 64 13.83 3.70 5.06
C ARG A 64 13.49 4.37 3.73
N VAL A 65 13.93 3.81 2.60
CA VAL A 65 13.91 4.49 1.29
C VAL A 65 13.31 3.64 0.17
N THR A 66 12.52 2.62 0.51
CA THR A 66 11.80 1.74 -0.42
C THR A 66 11.02 2.55 -1.44
N ASP A 67 11.02 2.09 -2.70
CA ASP A 67 10.13 2.62 -3.73
C ASP A 67 8.90 1.70 -3.86
N LYS A 68 7.76 2.22 -3.46
CA LYS A 68 6.47 1.51 -3.50
C LYS A 68 5.70 1.79 -4.79
N LEU A 69 6.21 2.69 -5.65
CA LEU A 69 5.65 3.06 -6.94
C LEU A 69 6.36 2.27 -8.04
N THR A 70 5.74 1.17 -8.47
CA THR A 70 6.36 0.24 -9.42
C THR A 70 5.81 0.50 -10.82
N PRO A 71 6.67 0.77 -11.82
CA PRO A 71 6.23 0.83 -13.21
C PRO A 71 5.82 -0.57 -13.67
N ILE A 72 4.60 -0.68 -14.20
CA ILE A 72 4.07 -1.91 -14.81
C ILE A 72 4.17 -1.83 -16.34
N HIS A 73 4.07 -0.62 -16.87
CA HIS A 73 4.37 -0.27 -18.25
C HIS A 73 4.74 1.22 -18.31
N ASP A 74 5.15 1.72 -19.48
CA ASP A 74 5.56 3.12 -19.72
C ASP A 74 4.65 4.18 -19.08
N ARG A 75 3.34 3.96 -19.05
CA ARG A 75 2.32 4.91 -18.53
C ARG A 75 1.38 4.28 -17.51
N ILE A 76 1.78 3.16 -16.91
CA ILE A 76 0.97 2.44 -15.92
C ILE A 76 1.86 2.10 -14.74
N PHE A 77 1.45 2.52 -13.55
CA PHE A 77 2.11 2.25 -12.29
C PHE A 77 1.18 1.48 -11.37
N CYS A 78 1.78 0.73 -10.46
CA CYS A 78 1.08 0.23 -9.28
C CYS A 78 1.73 0.76 -7.99
N CYS A 79 0.90 1.06 -7.01
CA CYS A 79 1.31 1.31 -5.64
C CYS A 79 1.13 0.01 -4.85
N ARG A 80 2.19 -0.42 -4.17
CA ARG A 80 2.22 -1.70 -3.44
C ARG A 80 2.07 -1.49 -1.93
N SER A 81 1.13 -2.22 -1.32
CA SER A 81 0.93 -2.28 0.14
C SER A 81 0.60 -3.70 0.58
N GLY A 82 1.07 -4.11 1.76
CA GLY A 82 0.88 -5.46 2.30
C GLY A 82 2.20 -6.19 2.50
N SER A 83 2.22 -7.50 2.21
CA SER A 83 3.45 -8.29 2.19
C SER A 83 4.36 -7.79 1.04
N ALA A 84 5.60 -7.45 1.38
CA ALA A 84 6.55 -6.95 0.38
C ALA A 84 6.84 -8.01 -0.70
N ALA A 85 6.97 -9.28 -0.31
CA ALA A 85 7.23 -10.38 -1.22
C ALA A 85 6.05 -10.61 -2.17
N ASP A 86 4.84 -10.69 -1.64
CA ASP A 86 3.62 -10.98 -2.42
C ASP A 86 3.38 -9.88 -3.47
N THR A 87 3.44 -8.63 -3.02
CA THR A 87 3.18 -7.48 -3.91
C THR A 87 4.26 -7.33 -4.98
N GLN A 88 5.52 -7.70 -4.71
CA GLN A 88 6.58 -7.73 -5.72
C GLN A 88 6.32 -8.82 -6.75
N ALA A 89 6.05 -10.05 -6.30
CA ALA A 89 5.80 -11.18 -7.18
C ALA A 89 4.60 -10.93 -8.11
N ILE A 90 3.49 -10.39 -7.59
CA ILE A 90 2.33 -10.05 -8.41
C ILE A 90 2.66 -8.93 -9.41
N ALA A 91 3.38 -7.89 -8.99
CA ALA A 91 3.77 -6.80 -9.88
C ALA A 91 4.65 -7.29 -11.04
N ASP A 92 5.63 -8.15 -10.78
CA ASP A 92 6.49 -8.73 -11.79
C ASP A 92 5.70 -9.63 -12.76
N MET A 93 4.80 -10.45 -12.23
CA MET A 93 3.93 -11.31 -13.05
C MET A 93 3.03 -10.49 -13.98
N VAL A 94 2.39 -9.42 -13.46
CA VAL A 94 1.52 -8.56 -14.26
C VAL A 94 2.33 -7.76 -15.29
N THR A 95 3.52 -7.29 -14.93
CA THR A 95 4.43 -6.60 -15.86
C THR A 95 4.78 -7.50 -17.05
N TYR A 96 5.13 -8.76 -16.80
CA TYR A 96 5.41 -9.72 -17.86
C TYR A 96 4.19 -9.98 -18.76
N GLN A 97 3.04 -10.29 -18.16
CA GLN A 97 1.81 -10.58 -18.92
C GLN A 97 1.35 -9.39 -19.75
N LEU A 98 1.39 -8.18 -19.18
CA LEU A 98 0.97 -6.97 -19.87
C LEU A 98 1.94 -6.57 -20.97
N GLY A 99 3.25 -6.71 -20.75
CA GLY A 99 4.28 -6.46 -21.75
C GLY A 99 4.14 -7.41 -22.95
N PHE A 100 3.96 -8.71 -22.70
CA PHE A 100 3.71 -9.67 -23.77
C PHE A 100 2.45 -9.31 -24.58
N HIS A 101 1.35 -8.98 -23.89
CA HIS A 101 0.11 -8.58 -24.53
C HIS A 101 0.24 -7.30 -25.38
N SER A 102 1.02 -6.31 -24.90
CA SER A 102 1.27 -5.08 -25.63
C SER A 102 2.09 -5.33 -26.91
N ILE A 103 3.10 -6.19 -26.85
CA ILE A 103 3.93 -6.56 -28.01
C ILE A 103 3.09 -7.31 -29.06
N GLU A 104 2.24 -8.24 -28.64
CA GLU A 104 1.39 -9.01 -29.55
C GLU A 104 0.40 -8.12 -30.31
N LEU A 105 -0.13 -7.07 -29.65
CA LEU A 105 -1.08 -6.14 -30.24
C LEU A 105 -0.45 -4.94 -30.93
N ASP A 106 0.87 -4.74 -30.78
CA ASP A 106 1.60 -3.54 -31.22
C ASP A 106 0.92 -2.22 -30.79
N GLU A 107 0.33 -2.22 -29.59
CA GLU A 107 -0.39 -1.08 -29.01
C GLU A 107 -0.01 -0.91 -27.53
N LEU A 108 0.06 0.34 -27.06
CA LEU A 108 0.20 0.64 -25.65
C LEU A 108 -0.98 0.04 -24.87
N PRO A 109 -0.74 -0.65 -23.74
CA PRO A 109 -1.79 -1.33 -23.01
C PRO A 109 -2.74 -0.33 -22.35
N LYS A 110 -3.99 -0.76 -22.15
CA LYS A 110 -5.00 0.00 -21.41
C LYS A 110 -4.79 -0.14 -19.90
N VAL A 111 -5.09 0.91 -19.15
CA VAL A 111 -5.00 0.87 -17.67
C VAL A 111 -5.96 -0.18 -17.09
N GLU A 112 -7.16 -0.28 -17.67
CA GLU A 112 -8.16 -1.28 -17.29
C GLU A 112 -7.67 -2.73 -17.49
N THR A 113 -6.87 -3.00 -18.53
CA THR A 113 -6.29 -4.33 -18.75
C THR A 113 -5.34 -4.69 -17.62
N ALA A 114 -4.44 -3.77 -17.24
CA ALA A 114 -3.52 -3.98 -16.12
C ALA A 114 -4.28 -4.22 -14.81
N ALA A 115 -5.31 -3.41 -14.52
CA ALA A 115 -6.13 -3.57 -13.33
C ALA A 115 -6.83 -4.94 -13.28
N ASN A 116 -7.31 -5.44 -14.42
CA ASN A 116 -7.93 -6.77 -14.50
C ASN A 116 -6.92 -7.92 -14.31
N LEU A 117 -5.67 -7.76 -14.74
CA LEU A 117 -4.61 -8.75 -14.45
C LEU A 117 -4.29 -8.79 -12.94
N PHE A 118 -4.19 -7.64 -12.28
CA PHE A 118 -4.05 -7.58 -10.82
C PHE A 118 -5.25 -8.21 -10.12
N LYS A 119 -6.48 -7.86 -10.51
CA LYS A 119 -7.72 -8.47 -10.00
C LYS A 119 -7.68 -10.00 -10.08
N ALA A 120 -7.39 -10.54 -11.26
CA ALA A 120 -7.37 -11.98 -11.49
C ALA A 120 -6.31 -12.68 -10.63
N SER A 121 -5.13 -12.08 -10.51
CA SER A 121 -4.01 -12.60 -9.73
C SER A 121 -4.31 -12.58 -8.24
N CYS A 122 -4.71 -11.42 -7.71
CA CYS A 122 -5.03 -11.25 -6.30
C CYS A 122 -6.24 -12.12 -5.88
N TYR A 123 -7.25 -12.27 -6.73
CA TYR A 123 -8.40 -13.12 -6.42
C TYR A 123 -8.07 -14.61 -6.41
N ARG A 124 -7.21 -15.05 -7.35
CA ARG A 124 -6.79 -16.45 -7.46
C ARG A 124 -6.04 -16.92 -6.21
N TYR A 125 -5.13 -16.09 -5.71
CA TYR A 125 -4.26 -16.42 -4.56
C TYR A 125 -4.67 -15.68 -3.29
N ARG A 126 -5.95 -15.28 -3.16
CA ARG A 126 -6.43 -14.43 -2.06
C ARG A 126 -6.28 -15.03 -0.66
N GLU A 127 -6.14 -16.36 -0.56
CA GLU A 127 -5.96 -17.08 0.71
C GLU A 127 -4.46 -17.22 1.08
N GLU A 128 -3.56 -16.94 0.13
CA GLU A 128 -2.10 -17.11 0.27
C GLU A 128 -1.34 -15.78 0.21
N LEU A 129 -1.95 -14.72 -0.35
CA LEU A 129 -1.30 -13.42 -0.56
C LEU A 129 -1.99 -12.30 0.22
N THR A 130 -1.18 -11.48 0.87
CA THR A 130 -1.60 -10.22 1.49
C THR A 130 -1.16 -9.06 0.60
N ALA A 131 -1.98 -8.70 -0.39
CA ALA A 131 -1.69 -7.65 -1.36
C ALA A 131 -2.85 -6.64 -1.50
N GLY A 132 -2.56 -5.38 -1.17
CA GLY A 132 -3.37 -4.22 -1.53
C GLY A 132 -2.66 -3.41 -2.61
N ILE A 133 -3.28 -3.31 -3.78
CA ILE A 133 -2.70 -2.66 -4.95
C ILE A 133 -3.59 -1.50 -5.39
N ILE A 134 -2.98 -0.35 -5.67
CA ILE A 134 -3.63 0.72 -6.45
C ILE A 134 -2.97 0.73 -7.82
N VAL A 135 -3.75 0.52 -8.87
CA VAL A 135 -3.29 0.61 -10.25
C VAL A 135 -3.70 1.97 -10.80
N ALA A 136 -2.74 2.73 -11.29
CA ALA A 136 -3.01 4.05 -11.83
C ALA A 136 -2.15 4.31 -13.05
N GLY A 137 -2.73 4.94 -14.06
CA GLY A 137 -2.01 5.25 -15.28
C GLY A 137 -2.81 6.12 -16.22
N TRP A 138 -2.27 6.26 -17.42
CA TRP A 138 -2.92 6.99 -18.50
C TRP A 138 -2.98 6.11 -19.75
N ASP A 139 -4.11 6.11 -20.45
CA ASP A 139 -4.23 5.55 -21.79
C ASP A 139 -4.98 6.48 -22.74
N LYS A 140 -4.80 6.24 -24.05
CA LYS A 140 -5.38 7.06 -25.13
C LYS A 140 -6.92 7.00 -25.18
N ARG A 141 -7.56 5.99 -24.58
CA ARG A 141 -9.00 5.77 -24.73
C ARG A 141 -9.81 6.46 -23.65
N ARG A 142 -9.33 6.43 -22.41
CA ARG A 142 -10.06 6.92 -21.24
C ARG A 142 -9.25 7.94 -20.42
N GLY A 143 -8.04 8.27 -20.84
CA GLY A 143 -7.16 9.20 -20.14
C GLY A 143 -6.63 8.62 -18.82
N GLY A 144 -6.48 9.49 -17.84
CA GLY A 144 -6.07 9.12 -16.48
C GLY A 144 -7.11 8.24 -15.80
N GLN A 145 -6.68 7.16 -15.17
CA GLN A 145 -7.56 6.22 -14.48
C GLN A 145 -6.90 5.70 -13.20
N VAL A 146 -7.69 5.57 -12.15
CA VAL A 146 -7.29 4.92 -10.89
C VAL A 146 -8.21 3.73 -10.59
N TYR A 147 -7.62 2.58 -10.32
CA TYR A 147 -8.28 1.35 -9.93
C TYR A 147 -7.74 0.87 -8.59
N SER A 148 -8.64 0.60 -7.65
CA SER A 148 -8.33 -0.01 -6.36
C SER A 148 -8.54 -1.51 -6.41
N VAL A 149 -7.51 -2.27 -6.04
CA VAL A 149 -7.55 -3.73 -5.86
C VAL A 149 -7.17 -4.03 -4.41
N PRO A 150 -8.13 -3.94 -3.47
CA PRO A 150 -7.86 -4.24 -2.07
C PRO A 150 -7.68 -5.75 -1.87
N ILE A 151 -7.29 -6.11 -0.65
CA ILE A 151 -7.23 -7.51 -0.20
C ILE A 151 -8.60 -8.17 -0.46
N GLY A 152 -8.57 -9.36 -1.05
CA GLY A 152 -9.76 -10.07 -1.53
C GLY A 152 -9.98 -9.99 -3.05
N GLY A 153 -9.24 -9.14 -3.77
CA GLY A 153 -9.15 -9.21 -5.23
C GLY A 153 -10.35 -8.63 -5.99
N MET A 154 -11.18 -7.80 -5.35
CA MET A 154 -12.12 -6.94 -6.08
C MET A 154 -11.36 -5.86 -6.87
N CYS A 155 -12.00 -5.24 -7.85
CA CYS A 155 -11.40 -4.16 -8.64
C CYS A 155 -12.44 -3.09 -8.90
N VAL A 156 -12.16 -1.87 -8.42
CA VAL A 156 -13.11 -0.74 -8.49
C VAL A 156 -12.41 0.49 -9.04
N ARG A 157 -13.02 1.14 -10.03
CA ARG A 157 -12.57 2.44 -10.54
C ARG A 157 -12.98 3.53 -9.55
N GLN A 158 -12.05 4.42 -9.21
CA GLN A 158 -12.29 5.57 -8.34
C GLN A 158 -11.56 6.80 -8.90
N GLN A 159 -11.99 8.01 -8.57
CA GLN A 159 -11.22 9.22 -8.87
C GLN A 159 -10.03 9.38 -7.91
N VAL A 160 -10.22 8.92 -6.67
CA VAL A 160 -9.20 8.94 -5.61
C VAL A 160 -9.20 7.58 -4.94
N SER A 161 -8.02 7.05 -4.69
CA SER A 161 -7.85 5.85 -3.88
C SER A 161 -6.73 6.06 -2.88
N ILE A 162 -6.96 5.67 -1.63
CA ILE A 162 -5.97 5.64 -0.55
C ILE A 162 -5.90 4.24 0.02
N GLY A 163 -4.72 3.81 0.42
CA GLY A 163 -4.51 2.45 0.94
C GLY A 163 -3.28 2.32 1.83
N GLY A 164 -3.17 1.15 2.44
CA GLY A 164 -2.15 0.82 3.44
C GLY A 164 -2.58 1.20 4.87
N SER A 165 -1.74 0.88 5.85
CA SER A 165 -2.03 1.13 7.27
C SER A 165 -2.30 2.61 7.56
N GLY A 166 -1.53 3.51 6.92
CA GLY A 166 -1.61 4.94 7.18
C GLY A 166 -2.81 5.63 6.55
N SER A 167 -3.52 4.99 5.62
CA SER A 167 -4.71 5.58 4.99
C SER A 167 -5.83 5.84 6.00
N SER A 168 -5.90 5.03 7.07
CA SER A 168 -6.91 5.17 8.13
C SER A 168 -6.90 6.54 8.82
N TYR A 169 -5.74 7.20 8.88
CA TYR A 169 -5.58 8.51 9.54
C TYR A 169 -5.98 9.70 8.66
N ILE A 170 -6.15 9.50 7.36
CA ILE A 170 -6.29 10.60 6.39
C ILE A 170 -7.64 10.62 5.66
N TYR A 171 -8.58 9.72 5.95
CA TYR A 171 -9.93 9.75 5.39
C TYR A 171 -10.61 11.12 5.56
N GLY A 172 -10.66 11.65 6.79
CA GLY A 172 -11.28 12.96 7.05
C GLY A 172 -10.55 14.13 6.38
N PHE A 173 -9.23 14.04 6.22
CA PHE A 173 -8.46 15.04 5.46
C PHE A 173 -8.85 15.00 3.97
N MET A 174 -8.94 13.80 3.39
CA MET A 174 -9.31 13.60 2.00
C MET A 174 -10.72 14.09 1.71
N ASP A 175 -11.69 13.76 2.57
CA ASP A 175 -13.09 14.20 2.43
C ASP A 175 -13.23 15.72 2.45
N ALA A 176 -12.37 16.42 3.22
CA ALA A 176 -12.40 17.88 3.34
C ALA A 176 -11.62 18.62 2.23
N ASN A 177 -10.55 18.03 1.69
CA ASN A 177 -9.59 18.74 0.84
C ASN A 177 -9.63 18.31 -0.63
N TYR A 178 -10.07 17.09 -0.94
CA TYR A 178 -10.22 16.68 -2.33
C TYR A 178 -11.39 17.42 -2.99
N LYS A 179 -11.14 17.92 -4.21
CA LYS A 179 -12.17 18.52 -5.06
C LYS A 179 -12.07 17.92 -6.46
N PRO A 180 -13.19 17.57 -7.09
CA PRO A 180 -13.18 17.18 -8.50
C PRO A 180 -12.59 18.30 -9.38
N GLY A 181 -11.80 17.94 -10.38
CA GLY A 181 -11.22 18.90 -11.34
C GLY A 181 -10.00 19.67 -10.83
N MET A 182 -9.29 19.16 -9.82
CA MET A 182 -7.99 19.70 -9.41
C MET A 182 -6.96 19.62 -10.54
N THR A 183 -6.01 20.55 -10.57
CA THR A 183 -4.89 20.52 -11.52
C THR A 183 -3.82 19.52 -11.09
N LYS A 184 -2.87 19.19 -11.99
CA LYS A 184 -1.71 18.34 -11.68
C LYS A 184 -0.99 18.80 -10.41
N GLU A 185 -0.69 20.09 -10.31
CA GLU A 185 0.06 20.68 -9.20
C GLU A 185 -0.73 20.59 -7.89
N GLN A 186 -2.04 20.87 -7.93
CA GLN A 186 -2.93 20.74 -6.78
C GLN A 186 -3.03 19.28 -6.31
N CYS A 187 -3.08 18.32 -7.24
CA CYS A 187 -3.06 16.90 -6.90
C CYS A 187 -1.73 16.47 -6.28
N MET A 188 -0.59 16.95 -6.80
CA MET A 188 0.72 16.68 -6.22
C MET A 188 0.83 17.24 -4.79
N GLU A 189 0.33 18.45 -4.55
CA GLU A 189 0.28 19.05 -3.22
C GLU A 189 -0.65 18.26 -2.29
N LEU A 190 -1.85 17.90 -2.74
CA LEU A 190 -2.81 17.10 -1.98
C LEU A 190 -2.21 15.76 -1.53
N VAL A 191 -1.59 15.03 -2.46
CA VAL A 191 -0.93 13.74 -2.18
C VAL A 191 0.24 13.93 -1.22
N THR A 192 1.06 14.97 -1.42
CA THR A 192 2.18 15.26 -0.51
C THR A 192 1.69 15.53 0.90
N ASN A 193 0.64 16.34 1.04
CA ASN A 193 0.07 16.69 2.33
C ASN A 193 -0.56 15.48 3.02
N ALA A 194 -1.37 14.71 2.29
CA ALA A 194 -2.02 13.51 2.81
C ALA A 194 -1.00 12.46 3.29
N VAL A 195 -0.01 12.12 2.47
CA VAL A 195 1.01 11.13 2.86
C VAL A 195 1.84 11.64 4.05
N SER A 196 2.16 12.94 4.10
CA SER A 196 2.90 13.52 5.23
C SER A 196 2.10 13.47 6.54
N LEU A 197 0.80 13.79 6.51
CA LEU A 197 -0.09 13.66 7.67
C LEU A 197 -0.17 12.20 8.16
N ALA A 198 -0.25 11.24 7.24
CA ALA A 198 -0.25 9.83 7.59
C ALA A 198 1.09 9.41 8.23
N MET A 199 2.22 9.87 7.69
CA MET A 199 3.57 9.58 8.22
C MET A 199 3.79 10.11 9.65
N GLU A 200 3.10 11.18 10.06
CA GLU A 200 3.18 11.71 11.42
C GLU A 200 2.41 10.86 12.44
N ARG A 201 1.44 10.05 12.00
CA ARG A 201 0.53 9.29 12.88
C ARG A 201 0.71 7.78 12.81
N ASP A 202 0.98 7.24 11.63
CA ASP A 202 1.23 5.82 11.41
C ASP A 202 2.71 5.49 11.64
N GLY A 203 3.00 4.74 12.71
CA GLY A 203 4.38 4.37 13.05
C GLY A 203 5.10 3.53 11.99
N SER A 204 4.34 2.86 11.11
CA SER A 204 4.91 2.05 10.04
C SER A 204 5.16 2.84 8.75
N SER A 205 4.57 4.03 8.61
CA SER A 205 4.81 4.94 7.50
C SER A 205 5.94 5.91 7.84
N GLY A 206 6.71 6.35 6.85
CA GLY A 206 7.76 7.35 7.08
C GLY A 206 8.79 7.48 5.96
N GLY A 207 9.88 8.20 6.27
CA GLY A 207 10.96 8.42 5.32
C GLY A 207 10.70 9.62 4.42
N VAL A 208 10.57 9.39 3.12
CA VAL A 208 10.33 10.42 2.10
C VAL A 208 9.00 10.17 1.39
N VAL A 209 8.41 11.22 0.82
CA VAL A 209 7.26 11.07 -0.08
C VAL A 209 7.77 10.94 -1.50
N ARG A 210 7.43 9.83 -2.16
CA ARG A 210 7.68 9.62 -3.59
C ARG A 210 6.39 9.91 -4.34
N LEU A 211 6.50 10.64 -5.45
CA LEU A 211 5.39 11.00 -6.33
C LEU A 211 5.73 10.60 -7.77
N ALA A 212 4.70 10.23 -8.52
CA ALA A 212 4.77 10.19 -9.98
C ALA A 212 3.48 10.78 -10.57
N ALA A 213 3.62 11.81 -11.40
CA ALA A 213 2.55 12.32 -12.24
C ALA A 213 2.64 11.67 -13.62
N ILE A 214 1.56 11.02 -14.05
CA ILE A 214 1.49 10.20 -15.25
C ILE A 214 0.45 10.83 -16.18
N SER A 215 0.85 11.13 -17.41
CA SER A 215 0.01 11.81 -18.40
C SER A 215 0.33 11.33 -19.81
N GLU A 216 -0.33 11.93 -20.81
CA GLU A 216 0.00 11.70 -22.22
C GLU A 216 1.47 12.02 -22.56
N SER A 217 2.03 13.04 -21.90
CA SER A 217 3.40 13.50 -22.16
C SER A 217 4.48 12.55 -21.63
N GLY A 218 4.11 11.66 -20.70
CA GLY A 218 5.04 10.75 -20.02
C GLY A 218 4.87 10.78 -18.51
N VAL A 219 5.95 10.45 -17.81
CA VAL A 219 5.98 10.28 -16.35
C VAL A 219 6.95 11.27 -15.73
N GLU A 220 6.45 12.12 -14.84
CA GLU A 220 7.23 13.05 -14.03
C GLU A 220 7.37 12.48 -12.61
N ARG A 221 8.58 12.12 -12.20
CA ARG A 221 8.86 11.59 -10.86
C ARG A 221 9.45 12.67 -9.96
N ARG A 222 8.93 12.78 -8.74
CA ARG A 222 9.42 13.72 -7.72
C ARG A 222 9.59 13.02 -6.38
N VAL A 223 10.62 13.41 -5.63
CA VAL A 223 10.84 12.95 -4.26
C VAL A 223 10.86 14.16 -3.35
N VAL A 224 10.02 14.16 -2.32
CA VAL A 224 10.01 15.19 -1.27
C VAL A 224 10.76 14.62 -0.07
N LEU A 225 11.94 15.17 0.19
CA LEU A 225 12.80 14.73 1.28
C LEU A 225 12.22 15.11 2.64
N GLY A 226 12.60 14.39 3.70
CA GLY A 226 12.05 14.60 5.05
C GLY A 226 12.10 16.05 5.55
N GLY A 227 13.17 16.79 5.25
CA GLY A 227 13.30 18.22 5.63
C GLY A 227 12.43 19.18 4.82
N GLN A 228 11.87 18.73 3.70
CA GLN A 228 10.99 19.50 2.81
C GLN A 228 9.52 19.10 2.96
N LEU A 229 9.21 18.13 3.83
CA LEU A 229 7.84 17.72 4.07
C LEU A 229 7.07 18.86 4.75
N PRO A 230 5.78 19.06 4.36
CA PRO A 230 4.92 20.04 5.00
C PRO A 230 4.77 19.72 6.49
N LYS A 231 4.86 20.76 7.32
CA LYS A 231 4.60 20.69 8.76
C LYS A 231 3.21 21.26 9.02
N PHE A 232 2.36 20.49 9.68
CA PHE A 232 0.96 20.87 9.91
C PHE A 232 0.72 21.55 11.26
N PHE A 233 1.64 21.35 12.21
CA PHE A 233 1.61 21.96 13.52
C PHE A 233 3.02 22.06 14.08
N THR A 234 3.24 23.08 14.91
CA THR A 234 4.48 23.24 15.68
C THR A 234 4.41 22.37 16.92
N HIS A 235 5.32 21.40 17.01
CA HIS A 235 5.70 20.76 18.26
C HIS A 235 6.70 21.61 19.04
#